data_AF-A0A366HUL3-F1
#
_entry.id   AF-A0A366HUL3-F1
#
_cell.length_a   1.000
_cell.length_b   1.000
_cell.length_c   1.000
_cell.angle_alpha   90.00
_cell.angle_beta   90.00
_cell.angle_gamma   90.00
#
_symmetry.space_group_name_H-M   'P 1'
#
loop_
_entity.id
_entity.type
_entity.pdbx_description
1 polymer ?
#
loop_
_entity_poly.entity_id
_entity_poly.type
_entity_poly.pdbx_seq_one_letter_code
_entity_poly.pdbx_strand_id
1 'polypeptide(L)'
;MRTPSSPQPCTFCTYVAFLLLMAPPACRPAEKGDALAQQSTKTPPSSTLPQAQLQEKRRSYRDALAALAKMREALRDKYSASQNPKAQTAVLHEAREILTRALLTDILPAWDGTPWDFNGISEVPGEGAIACGYFVTTPLRDAGLKLPRIKLAQQPSQTIIKSLCVQDTIRVYHEKPLETIVQYLKEHGPGIYIVGLDCHTGFVVNDGSQMRFVHSSYFRPPRAVINEPLDSDNPLHRSKYRMIGKLFGDDLMRKWLKQEDVVTKK
;
A
#
# COMPACT_ATOMS: atom_id res chain seq x y z
N MET A 1 -57.91 -38.59 -39.47
CA MET A 1 -56.43 -38.65 -39.31
C MET A 1 -56.05 -37.75 -38.13
N ARG A 2 -55.08 -38.18 -37.30
CA ARG A 2 -54.34 -37.41 -36.27
C ARG A 2 -55.14 -36.62 -35.20
N THR A 3 -55.09 -37.14 -33.96
CA THR A 3 -54.95 -36.40 -32.68
C THR A 3 -53.54 -35.76 -32.58
N PRO A 4 -53.10 -35.05 -31.51
CA PRO A 4 -53.69 -34.75 -30.18
C PRO A 4 -53.88 -33.22 -29.96
N SER A 5 -53.95 -32.59 -28.78
CA SER A 5 -53.71 -32.96 -27.35
C SER A 5 -54.50 -32.05 -26.39
N SER A 6 -54.46 -32.33 -25.08
CA SER A 6 -54.92 -31.45 -23.99
C SER A 6 -53.74 -30.80 -23.24
N PRO A 7 -53.97 -29.70 -22.48
CA PRO A 7 -52.93 -29.10 -21.63
C PRO A 7 -52.78 -29.86 -20.30
N GLN A 8 -51.56 -29.92 -19.78
CA GLN A 8 -51.28 -30.27 -18.38
C GLN A 8 -50.74 -29.05 -17.60
N PRO A 9 -51.05 -28.93 -16.29
CA PRO A 9 -50.55 -27.84 -15.46
C PRO A 9 -49.11 -28.07 -15.00
N CYS A 10 -48.31 -27.00 -14.93
CA CYS A 10 -46.95 -27.08 -14.40
C CYS A 10 -46.93 -27.37 -12.89
N THR A 11 -46.24 -28.43 -12.51
CA THR A 11 -46.08 -28.86 -11.12
C THR A 11 -45.22 -27.89 -10.32
N PHE A 12 -45.66 -27.58 -9.10
CA PHE A 12 -44.82 -27.04 -8.04
C PHE A 12 -43.58 -27.93 -7.84
N CYS A 13 -42.38 -27.33 -7.82
CA CYS A 13 -41.26 -27.91 -7.09
C CYS A 13 -40.43 -26.80 -6.44
N THR A 14 -40.37 -26.85 -5.12
CA THR A 14 -39.70 -25.86 -4.26
C THR A 14 -38.18 -25.94 -4.37
N TYR A 15 -37.52 -24.81 -4.61
CA TYR A 15 -36.12 -24.61 -4.25
C TYR A 15 -35.97 -23.32 -3.45
N VAL A 16 -35.93 -23.46 -2.12
CA VAL A 16 -35.58 -22.36 -1.21
C VAL A 16 -34.06 -22.20 -1.24
N ALA A 17 -33.60 -20.96 -1.44
CA ALA A 17 -32.19 -20.65 -1.60
C ALA A 17 -31.39 -20.84 -0.30
N PHE A 18 -30.49 -21.82 -0.29
CA PHE A 18 -29.42 -21.96 0.70
C PHE A 18 -28.11 -21.40 0.12
N LEU A 19 -27.98 -20.08 0.03
CA LEU A 19 -26.67 -19.43 -0.14
C LEU A 19 -26.04 -19.25 1.24
N LEU A 20 -25.31 -20.28 1.70
CA LEU A 20 -24.47 -20.13 2.89
C LEU A 20 -23.30 -19.18 2.59
N LEU A 21 -23.02 -18.28 3.53
CA LEU A 21 -21.89 -17.34 3.45
C LEU A 21 -20.55 -18.09 3.44
N MET A 22 -19.87 -18.15 2.29
CA MET A 22 -18.44 -18.46 2.23
C MET A 22 -17.63 -17.18 2.39
N ALA A 23 -17.46 -16.75 3.65
CA ALA A 23 -16.44 -15.75 3.97
C ALA A 23 -15.04 -16.35 3.72
N PRO A 24 -14.08 -15.60 3.15
CA PRO A 24 -12.72 -16.08 2.99
C PRO A 24 -12.08 -16.35 4.36
N PRO A 25 -11.15 -17.32 4.47
CA PRO A 25 -10.57 -17.69 5.76
C PRO A 25 -9.79 -16.53 6.36
N ALA A 26 -10.30 -15.99 7.47
CA ALA A 26 -9.59 -14.97 8.24
C ALA A 26 -8.35 -15.60 8.88
N CYS A 27 -7.16 -15.16 8.46
CA CYS A 27 -5.90 -15.64 8.99
C CYS A 27 -5.69 -15.09 10.41
N ARG A 28 -6.22 -15.81 11.42
CA ARG A 28 -5.91 -15.52 12.83
C ARG A 28 -4.45 -15.90 13.10
N PRO A 29 -3.63 -15.01 13.71
CA PRO A 29 -2.39 -15.44 14.31
C PRO A 29 -2.68 -16.42 15.46
N ALA A 30 -1.80 -17.38 15.69
CA ALA A 30 -1.98 -18.38 16.73
C ALA A 30 -1.84 -17.75 18.14
N GLU A 31 -2.91 -17.82 18.94
CA GLU A 31 -2.86 -17.48 20.36
C GLU A 31 -2.62 -18.74 21.21
N LYS A 32 -1.60 -18.68 22.10
CA LYS A 32 -1.58 -19.21 23.47
C LYS A 32 -0.23 -18.92 24.13
N GLY A 33 -0.24 -18.45 25.37
CA GLY A 33 0.99 -18.17 26.15
C GLY A 33 0.83 -17.05 27.19
N ASP A 34 0.04 -17.33 28.23
CA ASP A 34 -0.04 -16.72 29.56
C ASP A 34 0.51 -15.30 29.81
N ALA A 35 -0.40 -14.40 30.21
CA ALA A 35 -0.07 -13.06 30.68
C ALA A 35 0.29 -13.06 32.17
N LEU A 36 1.58 -12.83 32.48
CA LEU A 36 2.02 -12.31 33.78
C LEU A 36 2.33 -10.82 33.64
N ALA A 37 1.58 -9.99 34.37
CA ALA A 37 1.75 -8.55 34.34
C ALA A 37 3.04 -8.14 35.07
N GLN A 38 3.92 -7.42 34.38
CA GLN A 38 4.95 -6.59 35.00
C GLN A 38 4.90 -5.19 34.38
N GLN A 39 4.65 -4.19 35.21
CA GLN A 39 4.80 -2.79 34.81
C GLN A 39 6.28 -2.51 34.56
N SER A 40 6.62 -2.24 33.30
CA SER A 40 7.95 -1.75 32.91
C SER A 40 7.80 -0.39 32.23
N THR A 41 8.02 0.67 33.00
CA THR A 41 8.12 2.03 32.49
C THR A 41 9.44 2.22 31.74
N LYS A 42 9.51 1.78 30.47
CA LYS A 42 10.63 2.05 29.54
C LYS A 42 10.12 2.13 28.09
N THR A 43 10.34 3.30 27.48
CA THR A 43 9.91 3.69 26.14
C THR A 43 10.43 2.74 25.05
N PRO A 44 9.62 2.34 24.05
CA PRO A 44 10.10 1.47 22.97
C PRO A 44 10.93 2.25 21.92
N PRO A 45 12.19 1.87 21.65
CA PRO A 45 12.92 2.38 20.49
C PRO A 45 12.51 1.56 19.27
N SER A 46 11.62 2.12 18.45
CA SER A 46 11.11 1.50 17.21
C SER A 46 11.40 2.31 15.95
N SER A 47 12.06 3.46 16.09
CA SER A 47 12.38 4.33 14.98
C SER A 47 13.78 4.04 14.47
N THR A 48 13.91 4.00 13.15
CA THR A 48 15.20 4.04 12.46
C THR A 48 15.78 5.45 12.37
N LEU A 49 14.97 6.47 12.68
CA LEU A 49 15.42 7.84 12.88
C LEU A 49 15.75 8.13 14.36
N PRO A 50 16.73 9.01 14.63
CA PRO A 50 16.88 9.62 15.95
C PRO A 50 15.58 10.32 16.39
N GLN A 51 15.20 10.15 17.66
CA GLN A 51 13.90 10.61 18.19
C GLN A 51 13.60 12.09 17.90
N ALA A 52 14.61 12.97 17.94
CA ALA A 52 14.46 14.39 17.61
C ALA A 52 14.09 14.62 16.12
N GLN A 53 14.67 13.85 15.20
CA GLN A 53 14.35 13.93 13.77
C GLN A 53 12.95 13.40 13.49
N LEU A 54 12.54 12.32 14.15
CA LEU A 54 11.18 11.79 14.05
C LEU A 54 10.13 12.78 14.58
N GLN A 55 10.39 13.39 15.73
CA GLN A 55 9.52 14.45 16.31
C GLN A 55 9.35 15.62 15.34
N GLU A 56 10.45 16.07 14.70
CA GLU A 56 10.37 17.14 13.71
C GLU A 56 9.59 16.71 12.46
N LYS A 57 9.81 15.49 11.92
CA LYS A 57 9.05 14.98 10.77
C LYS A 57 7.55 14.87 11.04
N ARG A 58 7.15 14.52 12.27
CA ARG A 58 5.73 14.51 12.69
C ARG A 58 5.17 15.92 12.80
N ARG A 59 5.91 16.87 13.38
CA ARG A 59 5.54 18.29 13.47
C ARG A 59 5.34 18.91 12.07
N SER A 60 6.29 18.70 11.17
CA SER A 60 6.28 19.24 9.81
C SER A 60 5.35 18.50 8.84
N TYR A 61 4.69 17.41 9.27
CA TYR A 61 3.93 16.53 8.37
C TYR A 61 2.85 17.30 7.59
N ARG A 62 2.01 18.07 8.29
CA ARG A 62 0.91 18.84 7.66
C ARG A 62 1.44 19.92 6.71
N ASP A 63 2.54 20.57 7.07
CA ASP A 63 3.15 21.61 6.22
C ASP A 63 3.77 21.01 4.95
N ALA A 64 4.38 19.82 5.05
CA ALA A 64 4.89 19.07 3.91
C ALA A 64 3.75 18.65 2.95
N LEU A 65 2.60 18.21 3.48
CA LEU A 65 1.42 17.92 2.65
C LEU A 65 0.88 19.18 1.96
N ALA A 66 0.81 20.32 2.68
CA ALA A 66 0.36 21.58 2.12
C ALA A 66 1.32 22.12 1.03
N ALA A 67 2.64 21.96 1.21
CA ALA A 67 3.64 22.30 0.21
C ALA A 67 3.53 21.39 -1.03
N LEU A 68 3.32 20.09 -0.83
CA LEU A 68 3.09 19.13 -1.92
C LEU A 68 1.81 19.43 -2.72
N ALA A 69 0.73 19.82 -2.05
CA ALA A 69 -0.51 20.25 -2.70
C ALA A 69 -0.30 21.46 -3.63
N LYS A 70 0.44 22.48 -3.17
CA LYS A 70 0.80 23.65 -3.99
C LYS A 70 1.68 23.29 -5.19
N MET A 71 2.69 22.42 -5.00
CA MET A 71 3.52 21.94 -6.11
C MET A 71 2.69 21.16 -7.15
N ARG A 72 1.76 20.31 -6.71
CA ARG A 72 0.82 19.57 -7.57
C ARG A 72 -0.08 20.50 -8.38
N GLU A 73 -0.56 21.59 -7.81
CA GLU A 73 -1.39 22.58 -8.52
C GLU A 73 -0.60 23.29 -9.62
N ALA A 74 0.61 23.75 -9.33
CA ALA A 74 1.49 24.33 -10.36
C ALA A 74 1.81 23.33 -11.49
N LEU A 75 2.05 22.06 -11.15
CA LEU A 75 2.27 20.99 -12.13
C LEU A 75 1.02 20.66 -12.95
N ARG A 76 -0.18 20.70 -12.35
CA ARG A 76 -1.46 20.53 -13.05
C ARG A 76 -1.64 21.64 -14.09
N ASP A 77 -1.36 22.88 -13.72
CA ASP A 77 -1.54 24.01 -14.62
C ASP A 77 -0.52 23.97 -15.77
N LYS A 78 0.73 23.59 -15.48
CA LYS A 78 1.78 23.29 -16.47
C LYS A 78 1.40 22.12 -17.40
N TYR A 79 0.77 21.07 -16.87
CA TYR A 79 0.27 19.92 -17.64
C TYR A 79 -0.87 20.33 -18.57
N SER A 80 -1.83 21.12 -18.08
CA SER A 80 -2.97 21.61 -18.86
C SER A 80 -2.56 22.60 -19.96
N ALA A 81 -1.53 23.42 -19.72
CA ALA A 81 -0.96 24.32 -20.73
C ALA A 81 -0.10 23.60 -21.79
N SER A 82 0.27 22.34 -21.57
CA SER A 82 1.18 21.59 -22.45
C SER A 82 0.45 21.09 -23.71
N GLN A 83 0.72 21.74 -24.85
CA GLN A 83 0.05 21.52 -26.13
C GLN A 83 0.43 20.22 -26.88
N ASN A 84 1.45 19.48 -26.44
CA ASN A 84 1.89 18.24 -27.13
C ASN A 84 2.23 17.10 -26.14
N PRO A 85 2.18 15.82 -26.59
CA PRO A 85 2.41 14.66 -25.73
C PRO A 85 3.79 14.64 -25.06
N LYS A 86 4.86 15.08 -25.76
CA LYS A 86 6.22 15.10 -25.21
C LYS A 86 6.36 16.04 -24.02
N ALA A 87 5.76 17.24 -24.11
CA ALA A 87 5.69 18.19 -23.01
C ALA A 87 4.88 17.63 -21.83
N GLN A 88 3.73 16.99 -22.10
CA GLN A 88 2.92 16.34 -21.07
C GLN A 88 3.68 15.21 -20.34
N THR A 89 4.40 14.34 -21.06
CA THR A 89 5.26 13.30 -20.45
C THR A 89 6.38 13.90 -19.60
N ALA A 90 6.99 15.01 -20.01
CA ALA A 90 7.99 15.71 -19.21
C ALA A 90 7.40 16.24 -17.88
N VAL A 91 6.18 16.80 -17.90
CA VAL A 91 5.49 17.25 -16.67
C VAL A 91 5.10 16.06 -15.78
N LEU A 92 4.69 14.92 -16.35
CA LEU A 92 4.41 13.70 -15.57
C LEU A 92 5.67 13.12 -14.92
N HIS A 93 6.82 13.22 -15.60
CA HIS A 93 8.12 12.86 -15.03
C HIS A 93 8.49 13.77 -13.85
N GLU A 94 8.43 15.10 -14.02
CA GLU A 94 8.68 16.07 -12.96
C GLU A 94 7.74 15.89 -11.75
N ALA A 95 6.45 15.62 -12.01
CA ALA A 95 5.46 15.31 -11.00
C ALA A 95 5.80 14.03 -10.21
N ARG A 96 6.28 12.98 -10.90
CA ARG A 96 6.72 11.72 -10.28
C ARG A 96 7.90 11.95 -9.35
N GLU A 97 8.90 12.72 -9.79
CA GLU A 97 10.08 13.03 -8.97
C GLU A 97 9.69 13.82 -7.72
N ILE A 98 8.84 14.85 -7.85
CA ILE A 98 8.37 15.65 -6.71
C ILE A 98 7.57 14.82 -5.71
N LEU A 99 6.63 13.99 -6.18
CA LEU A 99 5.80 13.13 -5.33
C LEU A 99 6.63 12.03 -4.66
N THR A 100 7.53 11.38 -5.41
CA THR A 100 8.43 10.34 -4.89
C THR A 100 9.34 10.93 -3.83
N ARG A 101 9.98 12.06 -4.10
CA ARG A 101 10.83 12.77 -3.12
C ARG A 101 10.05 13.07 -1.86
N ALA A 102 8.91 13.76 -1.94
CA ALA A 102 8.12 14.12 -0.77
C ALA A 102 7.69 12.89 0.07
N LEU A 103 7.33 11.78 -0.58
CA LEU A 103 7.03 10.53 0.11
C LEU A 103 8.23 9.97 0.88
N LEU A 104 9.42 9.97 0.26
CA LEU A 104 10.64 9.44 0.88
C LEU A 104 11.26 10.37 1.92
N THR A 105 11.20 11.69 1.73
CA THR A 105 11.86 12.66 2.62
C THR A 105 10.99 13.11 3.78
N ASP A 106 9.67 13.22 3.60
CA ASP A 106 8.81 13.96 4.54
C ASP A 106 7.60 13.17 5.03
N ILE A 107 6.94 12.41 4.14
CA ILE A 107 5.67 11.74 4.49
C ILE A 107 5.93 10.38 5.17
N LEU A 108 6.56 9.41 4.51
CA LEU A 108 6.81 8.09 5.10
C LEU A 108 7.68 8.16 6.37
N PRO A 109 8.72 9.01 6.48
CA PRO A 109 9.54 9.08 7.70
C PRO A 109 8.80 9.56 8.95
N ALA A 110 7.72 10.36 8.81
CA ALA A 110 6.91 10.78 9.95
C ALA A 110 6.17 9.60 10.62
N TRP A 111 5.80 8.60 9.81
CA TRP A 111 5.10 7.39 10.26
C TRP A 111 6.00 6.40 11.01
N ASP A 112 7.32 6.49 10.90
CA ASP A 112 8.27 5.59 11.55
C ASP A 112 7.99 5.51 13.08
N GLY A 113 7.99 4.29 13.63
CA GLY A 113 7.60 4.02 15.02
C GLY A 113 6.11 4.23 15.36
N THR A 114 5.20 4.42 14.40
CA THR A 114 3.73 4.38 14.68
C THR A 114 3.32 2.95 15.02
N PRO A 115 2.67 2.67 16.16
CA PRO A 115 2.30 1.30 16.55
C PRO A 115 1.53 0.53 15.47
N TRP A 116 1.78 -0.77 15.38
CA TRP A 116 0.98 -1.69 14.56
C TRP A 116 -0.15 -2.29 15.39
N ASP A 117 -1.33 -2.39 14.79
CA ASP A 117 -2.43 -3.23 15.24
C ASP A 117 -3.15 -3.78 14.00
N PHE A 118 -3.72 -4.99 14.08
CA PHE A 118 -4.43 -5.62 12.96
C PHE A 118 -5.68 -4.81 12.52
N ASN A 119 -6.35 -4.18 13.47
CA ASN A 119 -7.49 -3.29 13.26
C ASN A 119 -7.08 -1.80 13.28
N GLY A 120 -5.77 -1.51 13.28
CA GLY A 120 -5.25 -0.14 13.36
C GLY A 120 -5.66 0.69 12.13
N ILE A 121 -6.40 1.77 12.36
CA ILE A 121 -6.91 2.68 11.31
C ILE A 121 -6.37 4.11 11.40
N SER A 122 -5.25 4.34 12.11
CA SER A 122 -4.74 5.69 12.35
C SER A 122 -4.57 6.53 11.08
N GLU A 123 -4.84 7.83 11.23
CA GLU A 123 -4.72 8.86 10.19
C GLU A 123 -3.65 9.91 10.52
N VAL A 124 -2.97 9.76 11.67
CA VAL A 124 -1.96 10.71 12.14
C VAL A 124 -0.67 9.97 12.49
N PRO A 125 0.49 10.35 11.90
CA PRO A 125 1.76 9.69 12.17
C PRO A 125 2.14 9.74 13.67
N GLY A 126 2.37 8.58 14.27
CA GLY A 126 2.74 8.45 15.68
C GLY A 126 1.58 8.39 16.68
N GLU A 127 0.33 8.56 16.24
CA GLU A 127 -0.86 8.45 17.10
C GLU A 127 -1.62 7.15 16.81
N GLY A 128 -2.23 6.56 17.85
CA GLY A 128 -2.99 5.32 17.73
C GLY A 128 -2.16 4.15 17.19
N ALA A 129 -2.76 3.35 16.31
CA ALA A 129 -2.10 2.24 15.63
C ALA A 129 -2.57 2.11 14.17
N ILE A 130 -1.75 1.51 13.30
CA ILE A 130 -2.03 1.39 11.86
C ILE A 130 -1.71 -0.01 11.31
N ALA A 131 -2.67 -0.66 10.65
CA ALA A 131 -2.47 -1.93 9.98
C ALA A 131 -1.79 -1.77 8.61
N CYS A 132 -1.33 -2.86 8.01
CA CYS A 132 -0.51 -2.84 6.80
C CYS A 132 -1.18 -2.19 5.57
N GLY A 133 -2.42 -2.56 5.26
CA GLY A 133 -3.18 -1.96 4.15
C GLY A 133 -3.53 -0.49 4.39
N TYR A 134 -3.77 -0.09 5.64
CA TYR A 134 -3.95 1.31 6.01
C TYR A 134 -2.63 2.09 5.88
N PHE A 135 -1.50 1.50 6.25
CA PHE A 135 -0.20 2.14 6.08
C PHE A 135 0.21 2.30 4.61
N VAL A 136 -0.22 1.41 3.70
CA VAL A 136 0.00 1.62 2.26
C VAL A 136 -0.92 2.72 1.70
N THR A 137 -2.18 2.80 2.15
CA THR A 137 -3.17 3.72 1.56
C THR A 137 -3.19 5.12 2.18
N THR A 138 -2.87 5.27 3.47
CA THR A 138 -2.97 6.55 4.19
C THR A 138 -1.91 7.56 3.70
N PRO A 139 -0.60 7.26 3.65
CA PRO A 139 0.41 8.20 3.15
C PRO A 139 0.20 8.58 1.68
N LEU A 140 -0.30 7.65 0.86
CA LEU A 140 -0.61 7.91 -0.55
C LEU A 140 -1.83 8.82 -0.73
N ARG A 141 -2.88 8.63 0.08
CA ARG A 141 -4.03 9.55 0.14
C ARG A 141 -3.58 10.93 0.60
N ASP A 142 -2.82 10.99 1.68
CA ASP A 142 -2.35 12.23 2.30
C ASP A 142 -1.43 13.01 1.35
N ALA A 143 -0.57 12.31 0.59
CA ALA A 143 0.21 12.86 -0.52
C ALA A 143 -0.65 13.35 -1.72
N GLY A 144 -1.98 13.23 -1.65
CA GLY A 144 -2.92 13.86 -2.56
C GLY A 144 -3.49 12.95 -3.65
N LEU A 145 -3.36 11.62 -3.55
CA LEU A 145 -4.12 10.68 -4.41
C LEU A 145 -5.56 10.54 -3.90
N LYS A 146 -6.54 10.64 -4.79
CA LYS A 146 -7.94 10.32 -4.46
C LYS A 146 -8.15 8.80 -4.40
N LEU A 147 -7.81 8.23 -3.25
CA LEU A 147 -7.97 6.81 -2.94
C LEU A 147 -9.23 6.59 -2.09
N PRO A 148 -10.03 5.54 -2.35
CA PRO A 148 -11.08 5.10 -1.43
C PRO A 148 -10.43 4.36 -0.23
N ARG A 149 -9.67 5.09 0.60
CA ARG A 149 -8.75 4.59 1.64
C ARG A 149 -9.23 3.33 2.34
N ILE A 150 -10.37 3.40 3.03
CA ILE A 150 -10.93 2.29 3.83
C ILE A 150 -11.14 1.05 2.95
N LYS A 151 -11.86 1.20 1.83
CA LYS A 151 -12.19 0.08 0.93
C LYS A 151 -10.93 -0.54 0.31
N LEU A 152 -9.95 0.29 -0.07
CA LEU A 152 -8.69 -0.16 -0.68
C LEU A 152 -7.76 -0.82 0.35
N ALA A 153 -7.66 -0.27 1.56
CA ALA A 153 -6.86 -0.83 2.66
C ALA A 153 -7.33 -2.24 3.08
N GLN A 154 -8.62 -2.51 2.93
CA GLN A 154 -9.26 -3.80 3.24
C GLN A 154 -9.17 -4.82 2.09
N GLN A 155 -8.63 -4.45 0.92
CA GLN A 155 -8.46 -5.41 -0.17
C GLN A 155 -7.24 -6.31 0.03
N PRO A 156 -7.21 -7.50 -0.60
CA PRO A 156 -5.98 -8.28 -0.76
C PRO A 156 -4.85 -7.44 -1.36
N SER A 157 -3.61 -7.72 -0.94
CA SER A 157 -2.41 -6.99 -1.40
C SER A 157 -2.27 -6.99 -2.93
N GLN A 158 -2.67 -8.08 -3.60
CA GLN A 158 -2.73 -8.18 -5.06
C GLN A 158 -3.62 -7.11 -5.70
N THR A 159 -4.80 -6.88 -5.12
CA THR A 159 -5.80 -5.90 -5.59
C THR A 159 -5.29 -4.47 -5.42
N ILE A 160 -4.58 -4.19 -4.31
CA ILE A 160 -3.90 -2.91 -4.08
C ILE A 160 -2.83 -2.68 -5.16
N ILE A 161 -1.96 -3.67 -5.42
CA ILE A 161 -0.90 -3.59 -6.43
C ILE A 161 -1.48 -3.43 -7.84
N LYS A 162 -2.49 -4.22 -8.23
CA LYS A 162 -3.18 -4.05 -9.52
C LYS A 162 -3.75 -2.65 -9.68
N SER A 163 -4.32 -2.07 -8.62
CA SER A 163 -4.97 -0.75 -8.66
C SER A 163 -3.97 0.40 -8.79
N LEU A 164 -2.81 0.30 -8.12
CA LEU A 164 -1.86 1.41 -7.98
C LEU A 164 -0.60 1.30 -8.85
N CYS A 165 -0.13 0.09 -9.16
CA CYS A 165 1.15 -0.13 -9.83
C CYS A 165 1.04 -0.24 -11.36
N VAL A 166 2.14 0.06 -12.06
CA VAL A 166 2.22 -0.04 -13.52
C VAL A 166 2.14 -1.51 -13.94
N GLN A 167 1.18 -1.87 -14.80
CA GLN A 167 0.78 -3.27 -14.99
C GLN A 167 1.90 -4.16 -15.57
N ASP A 168 2.67 -3.63 -16.51
CA ASP A 168 3.82 -4.27 -17.14
C ASP A 168 5.00 -4.51 -16.17
N THR A 169 5.09 -3.74 -15.08
CA THR A 169 6.05 -3.97 -13.99
C THR A 169 5.58 -5.00 -12.97
N ILE A 170 4.30 -5.40 -12.96
CA ILE A 170 3.80 -6.34 -11.94
C ILE A 170 4.39 -7.73 -12.14
N ARG A 171 5.00 -8.30 -11.09
CA ARG A 171 5.52 -9.66 -11.07
C ARG A 171 5.02 -10.41 -9.85
N VAL A 172 4.86 -11.73 -9.99
CA VAL A 172 4.49 -12.65 -8.91
C VAL A 172 5.56 -13.73 -8.83
N TYR A 173 6.04 -13.99 -7.62
CA TYR A 173 7.09 -14.94 -7.33
C TYR A 173 6.62 -15.93 -6.25
N HIS A 174 6.80 -17.21 -6.53
CA HIS A 174 6.52 -18.32 -5.62
C HIS A 174 7.83 -19.05 -5.30
N GLU A 175 8.14 -19.18 -4.01
CA GLU A 175 9.31 -19.90 -3.46
C GLU A 175 10.66 -19.49 -4.11
N LYS A 176 10.75 -18.26 -4.62
CA LYS A 176 12.00 -17.69 -5.14
C LYS A 176 12.86 -17.10 -4.01
N PRO A 177 14.19 -17.17 -4.13
CA PRO A 177 15.09 -16.54 -3.17
C PRO A 177 15.07 -15.01 -3.33
N LEU A 178 15.53 -14.29 -2.31
CA LEU A 178 15.38 -12.83 -2.22
C LEU A 178 16.12 -12.10 -3.37
N GLU A 179 17.21 -12.66 -3.84
CA GLU A 179 18.05 -12.17 -4.93
C GLU A 179 17.25 -11.98 -6.23
N THR A 180 16.20 -12.79 -6.44
CA THR A 180 15.28 -12.62 -7.59
C THR A 180 14.51 -11.30 -7.50
N ILE A 181 14.13 -10.88 -6.29
CA ILE A 181 13.43 -9.62 -6.04
C ILE A 181 14.41 -8.44 -6.15
N VAL A 182 15.62 -8.59 -5.59
CA VAL A 182 16.70 -7.60 -5.72
C VAL A 182 17.05 -7.36 -7.18
N GLN A 183 17.16 -8.42 -7.99
CA GLN A 183 17.46 -8.31 -9.42
C GLN A 183 16.33 -7.60 -10.17
N TYR A 184 15.07 -7.97 -9.93
CA TYR A 184 13.90 -7.25 -10.46
C TYR A 184 13.94 -5.75 -10.13
N LEU A 185 14.26 -5.39 -8.87
CA LEU A 185 14.33 -3.99 -8.42
C LEU A 185 15.47 -3.23 -9.09
N LYS A 186 16.61 -3.87 -9.37
CA LYS A 186 17.72 -3.29 -10.15
C LYS A 186 17.29 -3.02 -11.59
N GLU A 187 16.68 -4.01 -12.24
CA GLU A 187 16.21 -3.91 -13.64
C GLU A 187 15.15 -2.81 -13.84
N HIS A 188 14.26 -2.62 -12.85
CA HIS A 188 13.21 -1.60 -12.91
C HIS A 188 13.65 -0.24 -12.35
N GLY A 189 14.88 -0.14 -11.82
CA GLY A 189 15.54 1.10 -11.38
C GLY A 189 14.97 1.74 -10.11
N PRO A 190 15.45 2.95 -9.74
CA PRO A 190 15.01 3.67 -8.56
C PRO A 190 13.49 3.98 -8.55
N GLY A 191 12.92 4.12 -7.36
CA GLY A 191 11.53 4.48 -7.13
C GLY A 191 10.88 3.76 -5.95
N ILE A 192 9.57 3.98 -5.78
CA ILE A 192 8.73 3.29 -4.81
C ILE A 192 7.98 2.15 -5.50
N TYR A 193 7.93 1.00 -4.84
CA TYR A 193 7.21 -0.21 -5.24
C TYR A 193 6.24 -0.59 -4.12
N ILE A 194 5.12 -1.23 -4.46
CA ILE A 194 4.28 -1.90 -3.47
C ILE A 194 4.56 -3.40 -3.56
N VAL A 195 4.74 -4.02 -2.39
CA VAL A 195 4.90 -5.47 -2.26
C VAL A 195 3.72 -6.07 -1.49
N GLY A 196 3.30 -7.24 -1.91
CA GLY A 196 2.22 -8.04 -1.35
C GLY A 196 2.74 -9.43 -1.02
N LEU A 197 2.57 -9.82 0.23
CA LEU A 197 2.93 -11.13 0.78
C LEU A 197 1.64 -11.89 1.13
N ASP A 198 1.77 -13.14 1.61
CA ASP A 198 0.65 -14.03 1.96
C ASP A 198 -0.43 -13.35 2.83
N CYS A 199 -0.02 -12.61 3.86
CA CYS A 199 -0.91 -11.88 4.78
C CYS A 199 -0.45 -10.44 5.07
N HIS A 200 0.42 -9.87 4.23
CA HIS A 200 1.05 -8.57 4.51
C HIS A 200 1.25 -7.71 3.26
N THR A 201 1.46 -6.41 3.46
CA THR A 201 1.83 -5.46 2.41
C THR A 201 2.65 -4.29 2.96
N GLY A 202 3.43 -3.66 2.10
CA GLY A 202 4.23 -2.48 2.41
C GLY A 202 4.86 -1.89 1.15
N PHE A 203 5.74 -0.91 1.34
CA PHE A 203 6.53 -0.32 0.28
C PHE A 203 7.91 -0.96 0.22
N VAL A 204 8.43 -1.18 -0.98
CA VAL A 204 9.87 -1.30 -1.18
C VAL A 204 10.38 -0.01 -1.82
N VAL A 205 11.38 0.59 -1.20
CA VAL A 205 12.06 1.80 -1.69
C VAL A 205 13.38 1.36 -2.30
N ASN A 206 13.64 1.78 -3.54
CA ASN A 206 14.94 1.68 -4.18
C ASN A 206 15.43 3.11 -4.48
N ASP A 207 16.48 3.58 -3.80
CA ASP A 207 17.07 4.90 -4.07
C ASP A 207 18.22 4.85 -5.09
N GLY A 208 18.52 3.66 -5.63
CA GLY A 208 19.63 3.40 -6.54
C GLY A 208 20.91 2.91 -5.85
N SER A 209 21.04 3.16 -4.53
CA SER A 209 22.16 2.68 -3.70
C SER A 209 21.72 1.63 -2.67
N GLN A 210 20.55 1.82 -2.06
CA GLN A 210 19.96 0.94 -1.06
C GLN A 210 18.55 0.52 -1.46
N MET A 211 18.17 -0.67 -0.97
CA MET A 211 16.81 -1.18 -1.05
C MET A 211 16.29 -1.39 0.37
N ARG A 212 15.09 -0.85 0.66
CA ARG A 212 14.51 -0.85 2.00
C ARG A 212 13.06 -1.28 1.98
N PHE A 213 12.63 -2.04 2.98
CA PHE A 213 11.23 -2.41 3.20
C PHE A 213 10.63 -1.47 4.24
N VAL A 214 9.63 -0.70 3.83
CA VAL A 214 8.91 0.26 4.69
C VAL A 214 7.48 -0.24 4.87
N HIS A 215 7.14 -0.65 6.08
CA HIS A 215 5.88 -1.37 6.34
C HIS A 215 5.41 -1.20 7.80
N SER A 216 4.13 -1.41 8.07
CA SER A 216 3.64 -1.53 9.45
C SER A 216 3.81 -2.97 9.93
N SER A 217 4.83 -3.22 10.74
CA SER A 217 5.31 -4.55 11.08
C SER A 217 4.53 -5.22 12.22
N TYR A 218 3.99 -6.40 11.93
CA TYR A 218 3.42 -7.31 12.92
C TYR A 218 4.43 -8.34 13.45
N PHE A 219 5.59 -8.44 12.78
CA PHE A 219 6.39 -9.66 12.73
C PHE A 219 7.28 -9.86 13.97
N ARG A 220 7.99 -8.82 14.38
CA ARG A 220 8.88 -8.83 15.55
C ARG A 220 8.63 -7.59 16.41
N PRO A 221 8.83 -7.67 17.73
CA PRO A 221 8.92 -6.47 18.56
C PRO A 221 10.10 -5.59 18.11
N PRO A 222 9.95 -4.27 18.09
CA PRO A 222 8.71 -3.52 18.29
C PRO A 222 7.74 -3.62 17.09
N ARG A 223 6.46 -3.90 17.39
CA ARG A 223 5.39 -3.96 16.37
C ARG A 223 4.93 -2.54 16.01
N ALA A 224 5.50 -2.00 14.95
CA ALA A 224 5.24 -0.64 14.48
C ALA A 224 5.56 -0.49 12.99
N VAL A 225 5.24 0.67 12.42
CA VAL A 225 5.86 1.13 11.18
C VAL A 225 7.37 1.19 11.35
N ILE A 226 8.09 0.47 10.50
CA ILE A 226 9.56 0.47 10.43
C ILE A 226 10.03 0.60 8.99
N ASN A 227 11.26 1.09 8.82
CA ASN A 227 11.97 1.24 7.56
C ASN A 227 13.28 0.46 7.62
N GLU A 228 13.28 -0.83 7.25
CA GLU A 228 14.43 -1.74 7.43
C GLU A 228 15.13 -2.10 6.09
N PRO A 229 16.41 -2.54 6.11
CA PRO A 229 17.08 -3.05 4.90
C PRO A 229 16.31 -4.22 4.28
N LEU A 230 16.25 -4.30 2.95
CA LEU A 230 15.46 -5.33 2.25
C LEU A 230 15.93 -6.76 2.56
N ASP A 231 17.23 -6.94 2.78
CA ASP A 231 17.94 -8.19 3.07
C ASP A 231 17.95 -8.61 4.55
N SER A 232 17.43 -7.77 5.45
CA SER A 232 17.21 -8.13 6.85
C SER A 232 16.27 -9.35 7.00
N ASP A 233 16.26 -9.96 8.19
CA ASP A 233 15.40 -11.09 8.51
C ASP A 233 13.95 -10.61 8.80
N ASN A 234 13.27 -10.20 7.73
CA ASN A 234 11.97 -9.55 7.70
C ASN A 234 10.89 -10.41 6.99
N PRO A 235 9.59 -10.01 7.03
CA PRO A 235 8.51 -10.76 6.37
C PRO A 235 8.70 -10.94 4.86
N LEU A 236 9.27 -9.95 4.16
CA LEU A 236 9.52 -10.05 2.72
C LEU A 236 10.61 -11.09 2.47
N HIS A 237 11.70 -11.10 3.23
CA HIS A 237 12.72 -12.14 3.15
C HIS A 237 12.10 -13.53 3.39
N ARG A 238 11.29 -13.71 4.43
CA ARG A 238 10.72 -15.04 4.79
C ARG A 238 9.54 -15.53 3.94
N SER A 239 8.75 -14.64 3.33
CA SER A 239 7.51 -15.06 2.66
C SER A 239 7.78 -15.92 1.41
N LYS A 240 6.97 -16.96 1.24
CA LYS A 240 7.01 -17.83 0.06
C LYS A 240 6.28 -17.22 -1.14
N TYR A 241 5.37 -16.27 -0.91
CA TYR A 241 4.61 -15.55 -1.93
C TYR A 241 5.02 -14.08 -1.98
N ARG A 242 5.42 -13.58 -3.14
CA ARG A 242 5.71 -12.14 -3.32
C ARG A 242 5.11 -11.64 -4.62
N MET A 243 4.15 -10.73 -4.52
CA MET A 243 3.74 -9.89 -5.64
C MET A 243 4.37 -8.51 -5.48
N ILE A 244 4.94 -7.96 -6.54
CA ILE A 244 5.57 -6.64 -6.53
C ILE A 244 5.23 -5.88 -7.80
N GLY A 245 5.10 -4.55 -7.70
CA GLY A 245 4.92 -3.68 -8.86
C GLY A 245 5.37 -2.25 -8.55
N LYS A 246 5.87 -1.55 -9.57
CA LYS A 246 6.36 -0.16 -9.44
C LYS A 246 5.20 0.82 -9.36
N LEU A 247 5.31 1.82 -8.49
CA LEU A 247 4.30 2.86 -8.29
C LEU A 247 4.51 4.02 -9.30
N PHE A 248 3.54 4.95 -9.38
CA PHE A 248 3.64 6.20 -10.14
C PHE A 248 3.86 6.08 -11.65
N GLY A 249 3.18 5.12 -12.30
CA GLY A 249 3.00 5.13 -13.75
C GLY A 249 2.25 6.39 -14.24
N ASP A 250 2.42 6.74 -15.51
CA ASP A 250 1.87 7.97 -16.11
C ASP A 250 0.35 8.15 -15.93
N ASP A 251 -0.41 7.05 -15.89
CA ASP A 251 -1.85 7.09 -15.58
C ASP A 251 -2.12 7.58 -14.15
N LEU A 252 -1.48 6.97 -13.15
CA LEU A 252 -1.62 7.38 -11.75
C LEU A 252 -1.14 8.82 -11.54
N MET A 253 -0.08 9.25 -12.24
CA MET A 253 0.40 10.63 -12.18
C MET A 253 -0.58 11.62 -12.83
N ARG A 254 -1.22 11.27 -13.95
CA ARG A 254 -2.33 12.06 -14.52
C ARG A 254 -3.46 12.21 -13.51
N LYS A 255 -3.86 11.12 -12.86
CA LYS A 255 -4.94 11.12 -11.85
C LYS A 255 -4.60 11.98 -10.64
N TRP A 256 -3.36 11.91 -10.17
CA TRP A 256 -2.84 12.76 -9.10
C TRP A 256 -2.92 14.25 -9.47
N LEU A 257 -2.37 14.65 -10.63
CA LEU A 257 -2.40 16.05 -11.09
C LEU A 257 -3.82 16.58 -11.29
N LYS A 258 -4.67 15.81 -11.97
CA LYS A 258 -6.06 16.19 -12.29
C LYS A 258 -7.03 16.04 -11.12
N GLN A 259 -6.60 15.44 -10.00
CA GLN A 259 -7.49 15.09 -8.90
C GLN A 259 -8.67 14.21 -9.34
N GLU A 260 -8.38 13.20 -10.15
CA GLU A 260 -9.32 12.12 -10.52
C GLU A 260 -9.28 10.98 -9.51
N ASP A 261 -10.41 10.29 -9.34
CA ASP A 261 -10.48 9.10 -8.48
C ASP A 261 -9.68 7.92 -9.03
N VAL A 262 -9.02 7.19 -8.12
CA VAL A 262 -8.33 5.93 -8.40
C VAL A 262 -9.30 4.78 -8.18
N VAL A 263 -9.63 4.08 -9.26
CA VAL A 263 -10.57 2.95 -9.25
C VAL A 263 -9.86 1.69 -8.76
N THR A 264 -10.46 1.00 -7.79
CA THR A 264 -10.02 -0.34 -7.37
C THR A 264 -10.27 -1.35 -8.49
N LYS A 265 -9.20 -1.94 -9.03
CA LYS A 265 -9.28 -3.01 -10.02
C LYS A 265 -9.57 -4.35 -9.33
N LYS A 266 -10.23 -5.27 -10.03
CA LYS A 266 -10.46 -6.66 -9.55
C LYS A 266 -9.35 -7.59 -10.08
#